data_AF-A0A7X8SRW0-F1
#
_entry.id   AF-A0A7X8SRW0-F1
#
_cell.length_a   1.000
_cell.length_b   1.000
_cell.length_c   1.000
_cell.angle_alpha   90.00
_cell.angle_beta   90.00
_cell.angle_gamma   90.00
#
_symmetry.space_group_name_H-M   'P 1'
#
loop_
_entity.id
_entity.type
_entity.pdbx_description
1 polymer ?
#
loop_
_entity_poly.entity_id
_entity_poly.type
_entity_poly.pdbx_seq_one_letter_code
_entity_poly.pdbx_strand_id
1 'polypeptide(L)'
;MNYFSIIILTFLFSSCSITNKLNNQIDQNQKASLVNSPFNTAKGMNLELKTQKKYRIQYEKDLRKMLKENTTDTIILKENYNFICFGCPADFVQIFSKNKLIVYRLKDKEKKYQNATLTLTDDLMIDPNKYYYNDIIELKEEIVKGNNWNSNPENYGTDKCFDGGHTFYTVFYPSSKIESMYMRCWIGKELIDEN
;
A
#
# COMPACT_ATOMS: atom_id res chain seq x y z
N MET A 1 5.27 -23.68 61.48
CA MET A 1 6.18 -23.35 60.36
C MET A 1 5.33 -23.27 59.10
N ASN A 2 4.94 -22.06 58.70
CA ASN A 2 4.03 -21.85 57.57
C ASN A 2 4.88 -21.55 56.32
N TYR A 3 4.81 -22.44 55.33
CA TYR A 3 5.42 -22.26 54.03
C TYR A 3 4.65 -21.20 53.24
N PHE A 4 5.27 -20.04 53.03
CA PHE A 4 4.81 -19.07 52.03
C PHE A 4 5.29 -19.52 50.65
N SER A 5 4.40 -20.14 49.88
CA SER A 5 4.64 -20.40 48.46
C SER A 5 4.58 -19.08 47.69
N ILE A 6 5.75 -18.56 47.31
CA ILE A 6 5.87 -17.44 46.38
C ILE A 6 5.63 -18.00 44.98
N ILE A 7 4.43 -17.80 44.44
CA ILE A 7 4.12 -18.07 43.03
C ILE A 7 4.76 -16.94 42.20
N ILE A 8 5.89 -17.25 41.57
CA ILE A 8 6.51 -16.36 40.58
C ILE A 8 5.64 -16.45 39.32
N LEU A 9 4.74 -15.48 39.17
CA LEU A 9 3.94 -15.28 37.97
C LEU A 9 4.85 -14.73 36.88
N THR A 10 5.42 -15.60 36.05
CA THR A 10 6.15 -15.22 34.85
C THR A 10 5.18 -14.57 33.87
N PHE A 11 5.23 -13.23 33.81
CA PHE A 11 4.59 -12.45 32.75
C PHE A 11 5.23 -12.83 31.40
N LEU A 12 4.59 -13.75 30.70
CA LEU A 12 4.78 -13.99 29.27
C LEU A 12 4.28 -12.73 28.55
N PHE A 13 5.16 -11.76 28.33
CA PHE A 13 4.92 -10.68 27.37
C PHE A 13 4.85 -11.29 25.98
N SER A 14 3.63 -11.68 25.60
CA SER A 14 3.28 -12.04 24.24
C SER A 14 3.62 -10.87 23.33
N SER A 15 4.60 -11.08 22.46
CA SER A 15 5.14 -10.15 21.47
C SER A 15 4.15 -9.82 20.34
N CYS A 16 2.84 -9.78 20.61
CA CYS A 16 1.76 -9.52 19.65
C CYS A 16 1.46 -8.03 19.41
N SER A 17 2.04 -7.12 20.19
CA SER A 17 1.65 -5.69 20.17
C SER A 17 2.22 -4.92 18.96
N ILE A 18 3.46 -5.21 18.55
CA ILE A 18 4.15 -4.42 17.52
C ILE A 18 3.59 -4.70 16.12
N THR A 19 3.26 -5.96 15.80
CA THR A 19 2.75 -6.42 14.49
C THR A 19 1.38 -5.83 14.15
N ASN A 20 0.64 -5.26 15.10
CA ASN A 20 -0.64 -4.63 14.81
C ASN A 20 -0.52 -3.13 14.49
N LYS A 21 0.52 -2.44 14.99
CA LYS A 21 0.59 -0.97 14.92
C LYS A 21 0.70 -0.44 13.48
N LEU A 22 1.66 -0.94 12.70
CA LEU A 22 1.88 -0.48 11.32
C LEU A 22 0.65 -0.76 10.45
N ASN A 23 0.11 -1.97 10.52
CA ASN A 23 -1.08 -2.37 9.78
C ASN A 23 -2.31 -1.52 10.16
N ASN A 24 -2.48 -1.19 11.45
CA ASN A 24 -3.51 -0.25 11.90
C ASN A 24 -3.31 1.16 11.33
N GLN A 25 -2.08 1.66 11.29
CA GLN A 25 -1.79 3.00 10.74
C GLN A 25 -2.06 3.05 9.23
N ILE A 26 -1.72 2.00 8.48
CA ILE A 26 -2.05 1.89 7.05
C ILE A 26 -3.56 1.88 6.85
N ASP A 27 -4.28 1.03 7.58
CA ASP A 27 -5.75 0.93 7.52
C ASP A 27 -6.44 2.28 7.84
N GLN A 28 -5.94 3.02 8.84
CA GLN A 28 -6.46 4.35 9.19
C GLN A 28 -6.22 5.38 8.08
N ASN A 29 -5.00 5.45 7.53
CA ASN A 29 -4.68 6.41 6.46
C ASN A 29 -5.47 6.12 5.18
N GLN A 30 -5.60 4.84 4.80
CA GLN A 30 -6.39 4.47 3.64
C GLN A 30 -7.88 4.79 3.82
N LYS A 31 -8.45 4.51 5.00
CA LYS A 31 -9.83 4.93 5.31
C LYS A 31 -10.01 6.44 5.26
N ALA A 32 -9.06 7.21 5.77
CA ALA A 32 -9.10 8.66 5.67
C ALA A 32 -9.10 9.13 4.20
N SER A 33 -8.31 8.48 3.34
CA SER A 33 -8.31 8.78 1.90
C SER A 33 -9.64 8.48 1.19
N LEU A 34 -10.43 7.53 1.68
CA LEU A 34 -11.79 7.27 1.16
C LEU A 34 -12.79 8.37 1.52
N VAL A 35 -12.69 8.93 2.73
CA VAL A 35 -13.61 9.97 3.22
C VAL A 35 -13.50 11.24 2.38
N ASN A 36 -12.28 11.59 1.96
CA ASN A 36 -11.99 12.81 1.20
C ASN A 36 -11.86 12.55 -0.31
N SER A 37 -12.20 11.35 -0.78
CA SER A 37 -12.01 10.99 -2.18
C SER A 37 -13.02 11.70 -3.08
N PRO A 38 -12.60 12.25 -4.24
CA PRO A 38 -13.50 12.81 -5.25
C PRO A 38 -14.29 11.72 -6.00
N PHE A 39 -13.81 10.48 -5.97
CA PHE A 39 -14.42 9.35 -6.67
C PHE A 39 -15.60 8.76 -5.90
N ASN A 40 -16.74 8.61 -6.58
CA ASN A 40 -17.95 7.98 -6.06
C ASN A 40 -17.73 6.52 -5.65
N THR A 41 -16.88 5.80 -6.38
CA THR A 41 -16.57 4.39 -6.12
C THR A 41 -15.83 4.16 -4.80
N ALA A 42 -15.19 5.19 -4.24
CA ALA A 42 -14.49 5.12 -2.94
C ALA A 42 -15.38 4.63 -1.81
N LYS A 43 -16.68 4.98 -1.84
CA LYS A 43 -17.66 4.60 -0.81
C LYS A 43 -17.79 3.08 -0.64
N GLY A 44 -17.53 2.32 -1.71
CA GLY A 44 -17.61 0.86 -1.72
C GLY A 44 -16.44 0.15 -1.03
N MET A 45 -15.29 0.80 -0.86
CA MET A 45 -14.01 0.14 -0.58
C MET A 45 -13.76 -0.27 0.88
N ASN A 46 -14.74 -0.05 1.77
CA ASN A 46 -14.57 -0.32 3.20
C ASN A 46 -14.42 -1.81 3.52
N LEU A 47 -15.09 -2.69 2.77
CA LEU A 47 -15.03 -4.14 2.98
C LEU A 47 -13.67 -4.69 2.55
N GLU A 48 -13.16 -4.21 1.43
CA GLU A 48 -11.86 -4.52 0.84
C GLU A 48 -10.74 -4.10 1.80
N LEU A 49 -10.79 -2.89 2.38
CA LEU A 49 -9.82 -2.46 3.40
C LEU A 49 -9.87 -3.34 4.66
N LYS A 50 -11.07 -3.70 5.12
CA LYS A 50 -11.26 -4.60 6.28
C LYS A 50 -10.66 -5.98 6.02
N THR A 51 -10.84 -6.53 4.81
CA THR A 51 -10.24 -7.80 4.42
C THR A 51 -8.75 -7.66 4.25
N GLN A 52 -8.27 -6.63 3.56
CA GLN A 52 -6.84 -6.41 3.32
C GLN A 52 -6.06 -6.30 4.61
N LYS A 53 -6.61 -5.64 5.64
CA LYS A 53 -6.01 -5.59 6.98
C LYS A 53 -5.62 -6.97 7.50
N LYS A 54 -6.42 -8.00 7.25
CA LYS A 54 -6.10 -9.39 7.66
C LYS A 54 -5.01 -10.01 6.80
N TYR A 55 -4.93 -9.64 5.52
CA TYR A 55 -3.97 -10.16 4.56
C TYR A 55 -2.61 -9.47 4.62
N ARG A 56 -2.51 -8.24 5.14
CA ARG A 56 -1.23 -7.51 5.25
C ARG A 56 -0.16 -8.25 6.03
N ILE A 57 -0.57 -9.09 6.98
CA ILE A 57 0.35 -9.91 7.79
C ILE A 57 1.30 -10.75 6.92
N GLN A 58 0.91 -11.07 5.68
CA GLN A 58 1.69 -11.90 4.76
C GLN A 58 2.89 -11.16 4.14
N TYR A 59 2.86 -9.83 4.05
CA TYR A 59 3.96 -9.01 3.51
C TYR A 59 4.48 -7.95 4.49
N GLU A 60 3.86 -7.81 5.66
CA GLU A 60 4.21 -6.81 6.66
C GLU A 60 5.66 -6.93 7.15
N LYS A 61 6.19 -8.16 7.26
CA LYS A 61 7.58 -8.40 7.67
C LYS A 61 8.56 -7.72 6.71
N ASP A 62 8.34 -7.85 5.41
CA ASP A 62 9.21 -7.27 4.39
C ASP A 62 9.03 -5.76 4.32
N LEU A 63 7.80 -5.25 4.45
CA LEU A 63 7.54 -3.82 4.59
C LEU A 63 8.30 -3.21 5.78
N ARG A 64 8.24 -3.85 6.95
CA ARG A 64 8.98 -3.41 8.15
C ARG A 64 10.48 -3.44 7.96
N LYS A 65 10.99 -4.48 7.30
CA LYS A 65 12.41 -4.60 6.97
C LYS A 65 12.83 -3.42 6.08
N MET A 66 12.07 -3.12 5.03
CA MET A 66 12.35 -1.99 4.15
C MET A 66 12.28 -0.65 4.88
N LEU A 67 11.27 -0.43 5.72
CA LEU A 67 11.16 0.78 6.55
C LEU A 67 12.35 0.98 7.49
N LYS A 68 12.93 -0.11 8.00
CA LYS A 68 14.12 -0.06 8.86
C LYS A 68 15.40 0.21 8.06
N GLU A 69 15.51 -0.36 6.86
CA GLU A 69 16.69 -0.25 6.00
C GLU A 69 16.74 1.09 5.23
N ASN A 70 15.58 1.69 4.93
CA ASN A 70 15.49 2.93 4.17
C ASN A 70 15.07 4.10 5.07
N THR A 71 16.07 4.80 5.60
CA THR A 71 15.87 5.97 6.48
C THR A 71 15.96 7.31 5.75
N THR A 72 16.18 7.31 4.43
CA THR A 72 16.46 8.55 3.68
C THR A 72 15.56 8.78 2.47
N ASP A 73 14.91 7.75 1.94
CA ASP A 73 13.97 7.86 0.82
C ASP A 73 12.57 7.42 1.26
N THR A 74 11.56 7.80 0.49
CA THR A 74 10.18 7.36 0.67
C THR A 74 10.00 5.91 0.22
N ILE A 75 9.07 5.21 0.87
CA ILE A 75 8.61 3.88 0.46
C ILE A 75 7.17 4.02 -0.03
N ILE A 76 6.86 3.43 -1.18
CA ILE A 76 5.51 3.41 -1.73
C ILE A 76 4.96 1.98 -1.65
N LEU A 77 3.87 1.81 -0.91
CA LEU A 77 3.05 0.61 -0.90
C LEU A 77 1.86 0.82 -1.82
N LYS A 78 1.73 -0.01 -2.85
CA LYS A 78 0.59 -0.02 -3.76
C LYS A 78 -0.21 -1.30 -3.54
N GLU A 79 -1.50 -1.15 -3.27
CA GLU A 79 -2.45 -2.25 -3.10
C GLU A 79 -3.53 -2.12 -4.18
N ASN A 80 -3.55 -3.04 -5.15
CA ASN A 80 -4.49 -3.04 -6.27
C ASN A 80 -5.55 -4.13 -6.09
N TYR A 81 -6.81 -3.72 -6.23
CA TYR A 81 -7.99 -4.52 -5.99
C TYR A 81 -8.77 -4.66 -7.29
N ASN A 82 -9.28 -5.87 -7.49
CA ASN A 82 -10.15 -6.16 -8.62
C ASN A 82 -11.48 -5.45 -8.49
N PHE A 83 -11.92 -4.77 -9.56
CA PHE A 83 -13.21 -4.09 -9.59
C PHE A 83 -14.40 -5.04 -9.41
N ILE A 84 -14.28 -6.31 -9.85
CA ILE A 84 -15.39 -7.27 -9.79
C ILE A 84 -15.51 -7.99 -8.44
N CYS A 85 -14.54 -7.84 -7.54
CA CYS A 85 -14.41 -8.68 -6.34
C CYS A 85 -14.75 -7.90 -5.07
N PHE A 86 -16.02 -7.96 -4.65
CA PHE A 86 -16.50 -7.27 -3.45
C PHE A 86 -15.96 -7.91 -2.16
N GLY A 87 -15.33 -7.10 -1.32
CA GLY A 87 -14.78 -7.49 -0.02
C GLY A 87 -13.51 -8.35 -0.12
N CYS A 88 -12.88 -8.41 -1.29
CA CYS A 88 -11.67 -9.18 -1.52
C CYS A 88 -10.42 -8.41 -1.05
N PRO A 89 -9.33 -9.12 -0.69
CA PRO A 89 -8.03 -8.47 -0.53
C PRO A 89 -7.52 -7.99 -1.90
N ALA A 90 -6.45 -7.20 -1.89
CA ALA A 90 -5.75 -6.79 -3.09
C ALA A 90 -5.20 -8.02 -3.83
N ASP A 91 -5.49 -8.15 -5.12
CA ASP A 91 -4.95 -9.21 -5.98
C ASP A 91 -3.44 -9.04 -6.19
N PHE A 92 -2.97 -7.80 -6.08
CA PHE A 92 -1.61 -7.41 -6.35
C PHE A 92 -1.13 -6.33 -5.36
N VAL A 93 0.01 -6.59 -4.72
CA VAL A 93 0.66 -5.65 -3.80
C VAL A 93 2.08 -5.41 -4.25
N GLN A 94 2.50 -4.15 -4.27
CA GLN A 94 3.87 -3.74 -4.60
C GLN A 94 4.44 -2.89 -3.47
N ILE A 95 5.67 -3.17 -3.07
CA ILE A 95 6.43 -2.36 -2.12
C ILE A 95 7.66 -1.83 -2.84
N PHE A 96 7.71 -0.52 -3.02
CA PHE A 96 8.73 0.16 -3.80
C PHE A 96 9.59 1.06 -2.92
N SER A 97 10.91 1.02 -3.10
CA SER A 97 11.88 1.83 -2.36
C SER A 97 13.16 1.97 -3.17
N LYS A 98 13.60 3.20 -3.47
CA LYS A 98 14.74 3.45 -4.38
C LYS A 98 14.58 2.70 -5.71
N ASN A 99 15.40 1.69 -5.97
CA ASN A 99 15.34 0.81 -7.14
C ASN A 99 14.89 -0.62 -6.79
N LYS A 100 14.47 -0.86 -5.55
CA LYS A 100 13.99 -2.16 -5.09
C LYS A 100 12.48 -2.22 -5.15
N LEU A 101 11.97 -3.30 -5.74
CA LEU A 101 10.56 -3.61 -5.82
C LEU A 101 10.32 -5.01 -5.27
N ILE A 102 9.37 -5.14 -4.34
CA ILE A 102 8.83 -6.44 -3.95
C ILE A 102 7.39 -6.53 -4.43
N VAL A 103 7.10 -7.58 -5.18
CA VAL A 103 5.77 -7.83 -5.74
C VAL A 103 5.16 -9.02 -5.04
N TYR A 104 3.89 -8.90 -4.66
CA TYR A 104 3.08 -9.97 -4.11
C TYR A 104 1.84 -10.13 -4.98
N ARG A 105 1.62 -11.34 -5.50
CA ARG A 105 0.42 -11.68 -6.26
C ARG A 105 -0.40 -12.70 -5.50
N LEU A 106 -1.67 -12.40 -5.28
CA LEU A 106 -2.59 -13.32 -4.62
C LEU A 106 -2.82 -14.54 -5.52
N LYS A 107 -2.74 -15.72 -4.92
CA LYS A 107 -3.20 -16.97 -5.53
C LYS A 107 -4.54 -17.33 -4.90
N ASP A 108 -5.63 -17.05 -5.62
CA ASP A 108 -7.00 -17.18 -5.10
C ASP A 108 -7.31 -18.56 -4.52
N LYS A 109 -6.81 -19.62 -5.17
CA LYS A 109 -6.96 -21.00 -4.70
C LYS A 109 -6.33 -21.25 -3.33
N GLU A 110 -5.21 -20.60 -3.06
CA GLU A 110 -4.42 -20.80 -1.84
C GLU A 110 -4.72 -19.75 -0.78
N LYS A 111 -5.40 -18.66 -1.15
CA LYS A 111 -5.62 -17.46 -0.32
C LYS A 111 -4.30 -16.91 0.27
N LYS A 112 -3.22 -17.06 -0.50
CA LYS A 112 -1.86 -16.67 -0.11
C LYS A 112 -1.22 -15.82 -1.19
N TYR A 113 -0.40 -14.88 -0.77
CA TYR A 113 0.47 -14.16 -1.68
C TYR A 113 1.70 -15.01 -2.02
N GLN A 114 2.01 -15.07 -3.31
CA GLN A 114 3.33 -15.45 -3.79
C GLN A 114 4.12 -14.19 -4.09
N ASN A 115 5.38 -14.15 -3.67
CA ASN A 115 6.21 -12.96 -3.84
C ASN A 115 7.39 -13.17 -4.77
N ALA A 116 7.85 -12.07 -5.35
CA ALA A 116 9.10 -11.96 -6.08
C ALA A 116 9.76 -10.63 -5.73
N THR A 117 11.08 -10.63 -5.54
CA THR A 117 11.85 -9.40 -5.35
C THR A 117 12.59 -9.10 -6.65
N LEU A 118 12.45 -7.85 -7.11
CA LEU A 118 13.08 -7.33 -8.30
C LEU A 118 13.99 -6.16 -7.92
N THR A 119 15.17 -6.12 -8.52
CA THR A 119 16.00 -4.91 -8.54
C THR A 119 15.78 -4.27 -9.90
N LEU A 120 15.21 -3.08 -9.91
CA LEU A 120 14.94 -2.33 -11.12
C LEU A 120 16.25 -1.69 -11.58
N THR A 121 16.60 -1.94 -12.84
CA THR A 121 17.62 -1.17 -13.55
C THR A 121 16.97 0.08 -14.14
N ASP A 122 17.76 1.08 -14.50
CA ASP A 122 17.26 2.30 -15.14
C ASP A 122 16.42 1.98 -16.39
N ASP A 123 16.82 0.98 -17.17
CA ASP A 123 16.06 0.50 -18.33
C ASP A 123 14.67 -0.09 -17.99
N LEU A 124 14.49 -0.68 -16.80
CA LEU A 124 13.19 -1.20 -16.35
C LEU A 124 12.30 -0.11 -15.76
N MET A 125 12.89 1.02 -15.38
CA MET A 125 12.15 2.20 -14.91
C MET A 125 11.77 3.12 -16.06
N ILE A 126 12.59 3.21 -17.11
CA ILE A 126 12.43 4.21 -18.19
C ILE A 126 11.72 3.64 -19.42
N ASP A 127 11.59 2.31 -19.58
CA ASP A 127 10.94 1.71 -20.75
C ASP A 127 9.46 2.10 -20.86
N PRO A 128 9.08 3.04 -21.77
CA PRO A 128 7.71 3.55 -21.89
C PRO A 128 6.75 2.47 -22.38
N ASN A 129 7.27 1.39 -22.96
CA ASN A 129 6.49 0.25 -23.45
C ASN A 129 6.25 -0.80 -22.36
N LYS A 130 6.90 -0.68 -21.20
CA LYS A 130 6.65 -1.51 -20.00
C LYS A 130 5.86 -0.73 -18.98
N TYR A 131 4.57 -0.56 -19.28
CA TYR A 131 3.49 0.06 -18.49
C TYR A 131 3.38 -0.27 -16.99
N TYR A 132 4.22 -1.14 -16.43
CA TYR A 132 4.03 -1.70 -15.09
C TYR A 132 4.33 -0.72 -13.93
N TYR A 133 5.06 0.39 -14.18
CA TYR A 133 5.58 1.27 -13.11
C TYR A 133 5.42 2.78 -13.34
N ASN A 134 4.76 3.21 -14.42
CA ASN A 134 4.65 4.63 -14.76
C ASN A 134 3.96 5.45 -13.65
N ASP A 135 2.95 4.86 -13.01
CA ASP A 135 2.25 5.44 -11.86
C ASP A 135 3.20 5.71 -10.67
N ILE A 136 4.07 4.76 -10.34
CA ILE A 136 5.02 4.89 -9.24
C ILE A 136 6.06 5.98 -9.51
N ILE A 137 6.54 6.07 -10.76
CA ILE A 137 7.52 7.10 -11.16
C ILE A 137 6.89 8.48 -11.08
N GLU A 138 5.70 8.65 -11.67
CA GLU A 138 4.96 9.90 -11.63
C GLU A 138 4.67 10.34 -10.18
N LEU A 139 4.26 9.40 -9.32
CA LEU A 139 4.07 9.67 -7.89
C LEU A 139 5.36 10.10 -7.20
N LYS A 140 6.50 9.45 -7.49
CA LYS A 140 7.78 9.83 -6.90
C LYS A 140 8.18 11.26 -7.27
N GLU A 141 7.99 11.66 -8.51
CA GLU A 141 8.26 13.03 -8.95
C GLU A 141 7.41 14.05 -8.19
N GLU A 142 6.12 13.77 -7.99
CA GLU A 142 5.21 14.65 -7.26
C GLU A 142 5.51 14.71 -5.76
N ILE A 143 5.86 13.57 -5.15
CA ILE A 143 6.27 13.50 -3.74
C ILE A 143 7.54 14.34 -3.50
N VAL A 144 8.52 14.28 -4.41
CA VAL A 144 9.77 15.05 -4.30
C VAL A 144 9.55 16.56 -4.40
N LYS A 145 8.55 17.00 -5.18
CA LYS A 145 8.17 18.42 -5.28
C LYS A 145 7.62 18.99 -3.96
N GLY A 146 7.32 18.14 -2.97
CA GLY A 146 6.87 18.56 -1.64
C GLY A 146 5.44 19.10 -1.61
N ASN A 147 4.70 18.98 -2.71
CA ASN A 147 3.28 19.28 -2.76
C ASN A 147 2.47 18.19 -2.05
N ASN A 148 1.23 18.49 -1.67
CA ASN A 148 0.27 17.49 -1.22
C ASN A 148 -0.12 16.57 -2.39
N TRP A 149 0.77 15.65 -2.78
CA TRP A 149 0.62 14.76 -3.94
C TRP A 149 -0.73 14.00 -3.94
N ASN A 150 -1.31 13.77 -2.75
CA ASN A 150 -2.57 13.08 -2.55
C ASN A 150 -3.80 13.99 -2.38
N SER A 151 -3.67 15.32 -2.51
CA SER A 151 -4.81 16.24 -2.29
C SER A 151 -5.78 16.33 -3.46
N ASN A 152 -5.33 16.04 -4.68
CA ASN A 152 -6.15 16.10 -5.89
C ASN A 152 -6.08 14.76 -6.66
N PRO A 153 -6.67 13.67 -6.15
CA PRO A 153 -6.62 12.35 -6.80
C PRO A 153 -7.16 12.35 -8.24
N GLU A 154 -8.09 13.25 -8.56
CA GLU A 154 -8.66 13.46 -9.90
C GLU A 154 -7.62 13.87 -10.96
N ASN A 155 -6.46 14.38 -10.55
CA ASN A 155 -5.35 14.67 -11.46
C ASN A 155 -4.67 13.40 -12.00
N TYR A 156 -4.95 12.23 -11.42
CA TYR A 156 -4.31 10.98 -11.80
C TYR A 156 -5.30 9.89 -12.19
N GLY A 157 -6.61 10.07 -11.94
CA GLY A 157 -7.59 9.02 -12.20
C GLY A 157 -9.02 9.50 -12.33
N THR A 158 -9.91 8.55 -12.61
CA THR A 158 -11.29 8.80 -12.99
C THR A 158 -12.22 7.65 -12.58
N ASP A 159 -13.48 7.97 -12.27
CA ASP A 159 -14.54 6.97 -12.17
C ASP A 159 -15.04 6.47 -13.54
N LYS A 160 -14.72 7.21 -14.61
CA LYS A 160 -15.22 6.94 -15.96
C LYS A 160 -14.38 5.90 -16.68
N CYS A 161 -14.44 4.66 -16.22
CA CYS A 161 -13.71 3.56 -16.83
C CYS A 161 -14.45 2.23 -16.63
N PHE A 162 -14.36 1.36 -17.63
CA PHE A 162 -15.16 0.15 -17.71
C PHE A 162 -14.58 -1.02 -16.89
N ASP A 163 -13.24 -1.14 -16.85
CA ASP A 163 -12.55 -2.33 -16.36
C ASP A 163 -11.36 -2.06 -15.43
N GLY A 164 -11.00 -0.80 -15.17
CA GLY A 164 -9.82 -0.54 -14.35
C GLY A 164 -10.01 -1.02 -12.90
N GLY A 165 -8.92 -1.10 -12.14
CA GLY A 165 -8.95 -1.51 -10.74
C GLY A 165 -9.24 -0.37 -9.77
N HIS A 166 -9.31 -0.73 -8.50
CA HIS A 166 -9.20 0.20 -7.37
C HIS A 166 -7.79 0.09 -6.81
N THR A 167 -7.12 1.21 -6.58
CA THR A 167 -5.75 1.21 -6.07
C THR A 167 -5.63 2.10 -4.86
N PHE A 168 -4.93 1.63 -3.84
CA PHE A 168 -4.44 2.49 -2.77
C PHE A 168 -2.94 2.63 -2.89
N TYR A 169 -2.49 3.88 -2.93
CA TYR A 169 -1.09 4.24 -2.76
C TYR A 169 -0.91 4.71 -1.33
N THR A 170 0.04 4.11 -0.61
CA THR A 170 0.41 4.50 0.75
C THR A 170 1.90 4.82 0.77
N VAL A 171 2.24 6.05 1.11
CA VAL A 171 3.61 6.56 1.17
C VAL A 171 4.08 6.60 2.61
N PHE A 172 5.26 6.05 2.85
CA PHE A 172 5.96 6.15 4.13
C PHE A 172 7.16 7.07 3.96
N TYR A 173 7.16 8.16 4.71
CA TYR A 173 8.27 9.10 4.71
C TYR A 173 9.34 8.71 5.74
N PRO A 174 10.61 9.11 5.53
CA PRO A 174 11.66 9.01 6.54
C PRO A 174 11.27 9.57 7.92
N SER A 175 10.42 10.59 7.96
CA SER A 175 9.87 11.20 9.18
C SER A 175 8.88 10.30 9.94
N SER A 176 8.62 9.08 9.47
CA SER A 176 7.56 8.18 9.95
C SER A 176 6.13 8.67 9.68
N LYS A 177 5.96 9.76 8.93
CA LYS A 177 4.66 10.18 8.40
C LYS A 177 4.16 9.13 7.41
N ILE A 178 2.87 8.82 7.46
CA ILE A 178 2.19 7.95 6.50
C ILE A 178 1.11 8.79 5.84
N GLU A 179 1.02 8.69 4.52
CA GLU A 179 -0.04 9.30 3.72
C GLU A 179 -0.60 8.27 2.77
N SER A 180 -1.89 8.38 2.46
CA SER A 180 -2.53 7.50 1.48
C SER A 180 -3.36 8.29 0.47
N MET A 181 -3.49 7.72 -0.73
CA MET A 181 -4.39 8.16 -1.78
C MET A 181 -5.17 6.96 -2.30
N TYR A 182 -6.49 7.10 -2.38
CA TYR A 182 -7.34 6.19 -3.12
C TYR A 182 -7.38 6.63 -4.58
N MET A 183 -7.32 5.66 -5.48
CA MET A 183 -7.39 5.89 -6.92
C MET A 183 -8.35 4.91 -7.58
N ARG A 184 -9.19 5.45 -8.44
CA ARG A 184 -9.97 4.70 -9.42
C ARG A 184 -9.38 5.00 -10.79
N CYS A 185 -9.05 3.95 -11.56
CA CYS A 185 -8.49 4.02 -12.92
C CYS A 185 -7.42 5.09 -13.11
N TRP A 186 -6.18 4.71 -12.90
CA TRP A 186 -5.05 5.57 -13.24
C TRP A 186 -5.09 5.94 -14.72
N ILE A 187 -5.08 7.23 -15.03
CA ILE A 187 -5.03 7.76 -16.40
C ILE A 187 -3.68 8.42 -16.72
N GLY A 188 -2.87 8.76 -15.72
CA GLY A 188 -1.56 9.40 -15.90
C GLY A 188 -1.64 10.78 -16.56
N LYS A 189 -0.57 11.56 -16.46
CA LYS A 189 -0.50 12.91 -17.07
C LYS A 189 -0.58 12.92 -18.60
N GLU A 190 0.01 11.93 -19.27
CA GLU A 190 0.09 11.92 -20.74
C GLU A 190 -1.29 11.89 -21.43
N LEU A 191 -2.33 11.33 -20.79
CA LEU A 191 -3.69 11.29 -21.35
C LEU A 191 -4.54 12.51 -20.96
N ILE A 192 -4.07 13.35 -20.04
CA ILE A 192 -4.78 14.57 -19.62
C ILE A 192 -4.43 15.74 -20.55
N ASP A 193 -3.20 15.80 -21.05
CA ASP A 193 -2.74 16.87 -21.95
C ASP A 193 -3.26 16.73 -23.41
N GLU A 194 -4.00 15.66 -23.73
CA GLU A 194 -4.60 15.42 -25.05
C GLU A 194 -6.13 15.65 -25.11
N ASN A 195 -6.76 16.17 -24.05
CA ASN A 195 -8.19 16.56 -24.01
C ASN A 195 -8.41 18.01 -23.57
#